data_AF-A0A5N9C511-F1
#
_entry.id   AF-A0A5N9C511-F1
#
_cell.length_a   1.000
_cell.length_b   1.000
_cell.length_c   1.000
_cell.angle_alpha   90.00
_cell.angle_beta   90.00
_cell.angle_gamma   90.00
#
_symmetry.space_group_name_H-M   'P 1'
#
loop_
_entity.id
_entity.type
_entity.pdbx_description
1 polymer ?
#
loop_
_entity_poly.entity_id
_entity_poly.type
_entity_poly.pdbx_seq_one_letter_code
_entity_poly.pdbx_strand_id
1 'polypeptide(L)' 'MLIRNYRKFKFNWSIIWVFQFIASTSWMASVFVYGSFTLGDYLQLIAASSWTISNLISLFKVN' A
#
# COMPACT_ATOMS: atom_id res chain seq x y z
N MET A 1 5.10 -38.12 5.72
CA MET A 1 4.35 -37.15 4.88
C MET A 1 3.51 -36.29 5.82
N LEU A 2 4.03 -35.15 6.27
CA LEU A 2 3.34 -34.27 7.22
C LEU A 2 2.47 -33.29 6.43
N ILE A 3 1.16 -33.55 6.36
CA ILE A 3 0.17 -32.59 5.89
C ILE A 3 0.16 -31.43 6.91
N ARG A 4 0.92 -30.37 6.60
CA ARG A 4 0.92 -29.12 7.37
C ARG A 4 -0.37 -28.39 7.02
N ASN A 5 -1.28 -28.38 7.97
CA ASN A 5 -2.62 -27.81 7.84
C ASN A 5 -2.52 -26.28 7.86
N TYR A 6 -2.51 -25.63 6.68
CA TYR A 6 -2.48 -24.17 6.52
C TYR A 6 -3.86 -23.56 6.81
N ARG A 7 -4.38 -23.75 8.03
CA ARG A 7 -5.63 -23.07 8.44
C ARG A 7 -5.36 -21.65 8.91
N LYS A 8 -6.00 -20.73 8.18
CA LYS A 8 -6.40 -19.37 8.57
C LYS A 8 -5.30 -18.31 8.71
N PHE A 9 -4.77 -17.88 7.57
CA PHE A 9 -4.27 -16.51 7.42
C PHE A 9 -5.34 -15.61 6.75
N LYS A 10 -6.59 -15.66 7.23
CA LYS A 10 -7.71 -14.93 6.58
C LYS A 10 -8.10 -13.62 7.28
N PHE A 11 -7.44 -13.24 8.38
CA PHE A 11 -7.85 -12.07 9.19
C PHE A 11 -6.80 -10.93 9.25
N ASN A 12 -5.53 -11.19 8.89
CA ASN A 12 -4.47 -10.16 8.94
C ASN A 12 -4.34 -9.33 7.65
N TRP A 13 -4.96 -9.75 6.54
CA TRP A 13 -4.81 -9.07 5.25
C TRP A 13 -5.40 -7.64 5.28
N SER A 14 -6.54 -7.43 5.94
CA SER A 14 -7.15 -6.09 6.00
C SER A 14 -6.37 -5.10 6.88
N ILE A 15 -5.80 -5.53 8.02
CA ILE A 15 -5.05 -4.61 8.88
C ILE A 15 -3.75 -4.16 8.20
N ILE A 16 -3.04 -5.09 7.57
CA ILE A 16 -1.80 -4.83 6.82
C ILE A 16 -2.09 -3.89 5.65
N TRP A 17 -3.22 -4.10 4.97
CA TRP A 17 -3.68 -3.22 3.91
C TRP A 17 -3.91 -1.78 4.38
N VAL A 18 -4.59 -1.61 5.52
CA VAL A 18 -4.84 -0.29 6.13
C VAL A 18 -3.53 0.41 6.48
N PHE A 19 -2.57 -0.30 7.10
CA PHE A 19 -1.25 0.27 7.37
C PHE A 19 -0.48 0.64 6.10
N GLN A 20 -0.55 -0.17 5.04
CA GLN A 20 0.07 0.18 3.76
C GLN A 20 -0.58 1.40 3.10
N PHE A 21 -1.90 1.53 3.22
CA PHE A 21 -2.62 2.70 2.73
C PHE A 21 -2.21 3.97 3.50
N ILE A 22 -2.17 3.91 4.84
CA ILE A 22 -1.71 5.02 5.68
C ILE A 22 -0.26 5.40 5.34
N ALA A 23 0.63 4.41 5.20
CA ALA A 23 2.04 4.67 4.89
C ALA A 23 2.21 5.36 3.53
N SER A 24 1.51 4.87 2.50
CA SER A 24 1.57 5.47 1.15
C SER A 24 0.98 6.89 1.13
N THR A 25 -0.13 7.11 1.83
CA THR A 25 -0.76 8.45 1.94
C THR A 25 0.14 9.42 2.72
N SER A 26 0.77 8.96 3.80
CA SER A 26 1.73 9.76 4.58
C SER A 26 2.97 10.11 3.77
N TRP A 27 3.44 9.21 2.90
CA TRP A 27 4.56 9.49 2.01
C TRP A 27 4.18 10.54 0.97
N MET A 28 3.00 10.41 0.36
CA MET A 28 2.48 11.39 -0.58
C MET A 28 2.31 12.77 0.06
N ALA A 29 1.77 12.83 1.29
CA ALA A 29 1.64 14.07 2.07
C ALA A 29 3.00 14.71 2.41
N SER A 30 4.03 13.91 2.70
CA SER A 30 5.37 14.42 3.00
C SER A 30 5.98 15.19 1.84
N VAL A 31 5.73 14.76 0.60
CA VAL A 31 6.21 15.45 -0.61
C VAL A 31 5.64 16.86 -0.70
N PHE A 32 4.37 17.06 -0.31
CA PHE A 32 3.76 18.39 -0.25
C PHE A 32 4.31 19.26 0.90
N VAL A 33 4.68 18.66 2.03
CA VAL A 33 5.25 19.38 3.19
C VAL A 33 6.70 19.84 2.91
N TYR A 34 7.49 19.06 2.17
CA TYR A 34 8.85 19.44 1.81
C TYR A 34 8.92 20.65 0.88
N GLY A 35 7.83 20.99 0.16
CA GLY A 35 7.71 22.22 -0.62
C GLY A 35 8.66 22.35 -1.83
N SER A 36 9.58 21.40 -2.00
CA SER A 36 10.39 21.25 -3.21
C SER A 36 9.54 20.50 -4.22
N PHE A 37 9.07 21.18 -5.25
CA PHE A 37 8.39 20.55 -6.37
C PHE A 37 9.38 20.30 -7.50
N THR A 38 10.35 19.43 -7.26
CA THR A 38 11.28 18.99 -8.30
C THR A 38 10.67 17.86 -9.12
N LEU A 39 11.24 17.56 -10.28
CA LEU A 39 10.80 16.44 -11.13
C LEU A 39 10.76 15.09 -10.39
N GLY A 40 11.60 14.90 -9.36
CA GLY A 40 11.61 13.70 -8.53
C GLY A 40 10.38 13.56 -7.63
N ASP A 41 9.84 14.67 -7.14
CA ASP A 41 8.68 14.73 -6.26
C ASP A 41 7.40 14.33 -6.99
N TYR A 42 7.27 14.73 -8.26
CA TYR A 42 6.20 14.29 -9.14
C TYR A 42 6.27 12.78 -9.42
N LEU A 43 7.47 12.23 -9.63
CA LEU A 43 7.65 10.78 -9.80
C LEU A 43 7.29 10.02 -8.51
N GLN A 44 7.63 10.55 -7.34
CA GLN A 44 7.26 9.98 -6.05
C GLN A 44 5.74 9.98 -5.83
N LEU A 45 5.05 11.06 -6.21
CA LEU A 45 3.59 11.15 -6.20
C LEU A 45 2.94 10.08 -7.10
N ILE A 46 3.45 9.92 -8.33
CA ILE A 46 2.94 8.91 -9.26
C ILE A 46 3.22 7.49 -8.73
N ALA A 47 4.40 7.24 -8.16
CA ALA A 47 4.73 5.96 -7.56
C ALA A 47 3.83 5.65 -6.34
N ALA A 48 3.63 6.62 -5.45
CA ALA A 48 2.75 6.47 -4.29
C ALA A 48 1.30 6.21 -4.72
N SER A 49 0.77 6.97 -5.67
CA SER A 49 -0.58 6.75 -6.22
C SER A 49 -0.72 5.36 -6.85
N SER A 50 0.26 4.92 -7.65
CA SER A 50 0.28 3.57 -8.24
C SER A 50 0.30 2.47 -7.18
N TRP A 51 1.02 2.68 -6.07
CA TRP A 51 1.04 1.76 -4.93
C TRP A 51 -0.33 1.68 -4.25
N THR A 52 -0.99 2.82 -4.01
CA THR A 52 -2.35 2.83 -3.41
C THR A 52 -3.35 2.07 -4.28
N ILE A 53 -3.29 2.25 -5.60
CA ILE A 53 -4.17 1.58 -6.57
C ILE A 53 -3.88 0.07 -6.62
N SER A 54 -2.61 -0.33 -6.62
CA SER A 54 -2.20 -1.75 -6.57
C SER A 54 -2.74 -2.45 -5.32
N ASN A 55 -2.60 -1.79 -4.16
CA ASN A 55 -3.18 -2.27 -2.92
C ASN A 55 -4.71 -2.36 -3.02
N LEU A 56 -5.38 -1.33 -3.54
CA LEU A 56 -6.84 -1.33 -3.71
C LEU A 56 -7.32 -2.49 -4.60
N ILE A 57 -6.64 -2.75 -5.72
CA ILE A 57 -6.94 -3.88 -6.61
C ILE A 57 -6.70 -5.22 -5.90
N SER A 58 -5.66 -5.32 -5.08
CA SER A 58 -5.40 -6.51 -4.25
C SER A 58 -6.57 -6.79 -3.29
N LEU A 59 -7.20 -5.75 -2.75
CA LEU A 59 -8.42 -5.87 -1.93
C LEU A 59 -9.60 -6.47 -2.72
N PHE A 60 -9.81 -6.01 -3.95
CA PHE A 60 -10.89 -6.52 -4.82
C PHE A 60 -10.63 -7.95 -5.33
N LYS A 61 -9.37 -8.34 -5.52
CA LYS A 61 -8.99 -9.69 -5.98
C LYS A 61 -9.10 -10.77 -4.89
N VAL A 62 -9.27 -10.39 -3.63
CA VAL A 62 -9.40 -11.32 -2.48
C VAL A 62 -10.85 -11.83 -2.29
N ASN A 63 -11.78 -11.45 -3.18
CA ASN A 63 -13.14 -12.00 -3.22
C ASN A 63 -13.23 -13.25 -4.11
#